data_AF-A0A2I5HJX1-F1
#
_entry.id   AF-A0A2I5HJX1-F1
#
_cell.length_a   1.000
_cell.length_b   1.000
_cell.length_c   1.000
_cell.angle_alpha   90.00
_cell.angle_beta   90.00
_cell.angle_gamma   90.00
#
_symmetry.space_group_name_H-M   'P 1'
#
loop_
_entity.id
_entity.type
_entity.pdbx_description
1 polymer ?
#
loop_
_entity_poly.entity_id
_entity_poly.type
_entity_poly.pdbx_seq_one_letter_code
_entity_poly.pdbx_strand_id
1 'polypeptide(L)'
;MSSKDQQSQCKKIKLYNSEIMDLQFKIEKISQILKDFDEHSLQVDDKKKITIKTTPKVNKNIANVLNISYEECVNLPTKIILKKLSEEQKKSKNVAMEKLKFITTISQSLLHLATIRHKK
;
A
#
# COMPACT_ATOMS: atom_id res chain seq x y z
N MET A 1 -6.79 8.87 32.77
CA MET A 1 -6.81 9.51 31.42
C MET A 1 -7.92 10.54 31.40
N SER A 2 -7.58 11.80 31.09
CA SER A 2 -8.55 12.90 31.07
C SER A 2 -9.46 12.83 29.83
N SER A 3 -10.57 13.59 29.83
CA SER A 3 -11.43 13.73 28.64
C SER A 3 -10.66 14.31 27.45
N LYS A 4 -9.72 15.24 27.69
CA LYS A 4 -8.83 15.80 26.66
C LYS A 4 -7.92 14.74 26.04
N ASP A 5 -7.40 13.82 26.85
CA ASP A 5 -6.58 12.70 26.38
C ASP A 5 -7.41 11.72 25.53
N GLN A 6 -8.65 11.40 25.94
CA GLN A 6 -9.57 10.57 25.17
C GLN A 6 -9.86 11.16 23.79
N GLN A 7 -10.16 12.47 23.74
CA GLN A 7 -10.41 13.17 22.47
C GLN A 7 -9.18 13.16 21.56
N SER A 8 -7.98 13.35 22.12
CA SER A 8 -6.71 13.27 21.37
C SER A 8 -6.49 11.88 20.77
N GLN A 9 -6.72 10.82 21.55
CA GLN A 9 -6.60 9.44 21.08
C GLN A 9 -7.62 9.11 19.98
N CYS A 10 -8.87 9.57 20.10
CA CYS A 10 -9.87 9.42 19.05
C CYS A 10 -9.48 10.15 17.75
N LYS A 11 -8.86 11.34 17.84
CA LYS A 11 -8.31 12.04 16.67
C LYS A 11 -7.20 11.24 15.99
N LYS A 12 -6.31 10.63 16.77
CA LYS A 12 -5.24 9.75 16.25
C LYS A 12 -5.80 8.52 15.52
N ILE A 13 -6.83 7.87 16.07
CA ILE A 13 -7.49 6.74 15.38
C ILE A 13 -8.04 7.18 14.03
N LYS A 14 -8.75 8.32 13.97
CA LYS A 14 -9.30 8.85 12.70
C LYS A 14 -8.22 9.10 11.66
N LEU A 15 -7.10 9.70 12.08
CA LEU A 15 -5.95 9.94 11.20
C LEU A 15 -5.37 8.62 10.66
N TYR A 16 -5.08 7.67 11.55
CA TYR A 16 -4.49 6.38 11.16
C TYR A 16 -5.43 5.56 10.26
N ASN A 17 -6.75 5.64 10.47
CA ASN A 17 -7.71 5.00 9.56
C ASN A 17 -7.63 5.58 8.14
N SER A 18 -7.54 6.91 8.01
CA SER A 18 -7.38 7.55 6.69
C SER A 18 -6.10 7.09 6.00
N GLU A 19 -4.98 7.12 6.72
CA GLU A 19 -3.68 6.70 6.18
C GLU A 19 -3.65 5.21 5.81
N ILE A 20 -4.34 4.34 6.55
CA ILE A 20 -4.48 2.93 6.21
C ILE A 20 -5.27 2.76 4.92
N MET A 21 -6.36 3.52 4.70
CA MET A 21 -7.10 3.47 3.43
C MET A 21 -6.24 3.88 2.24
N ASP A 22 -5.44 4.94 2.38
CA ASP A 22 -4.51 5.38 1.33
C ASP A 22 -3.45 4.29 1.03
N LEU A 23 -2.91 3.65 2.07
CA LEU A 23 -1.96 2.55 1.92
C LEU A 23 -2.60 1.32 1.28
N GLN A 24 -3.85 0.99 1.62
CA GLN A 24 -4.61 -0.10 1.00
C GLN A 24 -4.81 0.15 -0.49
N PHE A 25 -5.25 1.35 -0.86
CA PHE A 25 -5.40 1.74 -2.26
C PHE A 25 -4.06 1.62 -3.01
N LYS A 26 -2.96 2.07 -2.40
CA LYS A 26 -1.62 1.93 -2.98
C LYS A 26 -1.24 0.45 -3.21
N ILE A 27 -1.48 -0.41 -2.22
CA ILE A 27 -1.20 -1.85 -2.31
C ILE A 27 -2.03 -2.51 -3.41
N GLU A 28 -3.31 -2.17 -3.54
CA GLU A 28 -4.20 -2.68 -4.60
C GLU A 28 -3.69 -2.27 -5.97
N LYS A 29 -3.29 -1.00 -6.14
CA LYS A 29 -2.71 -0.52 -7.40
C LYS A 29 -1.42 -1.25 -7.76
N ILE A 30 -0.51 -1.47 -6.80
CA ILE A 30 0.69 -2.28 -7.05
C ILE A 30 0.31 -3.71 -7.47
N SER A 31 -0.64 -4.31 -6.76
CA SER A 31 -1.05 -5.70 -7.01
C SER A 31 -1.64 -5.86 -8.41
N GLN A 32 -2.45 -4.89 -8.86
CA GLN A 32 -2.98 -4.88 -10.23
C GLN A 32 -1.83 -4.76 -11.25
N ILE A 33 -0.90 -3.81 -11.05
CA ILE A 33 0.23 -3.63 -11.96
C ILE A 33 1.03 -4.95 -12.07
N LEU A 34 1.36 -5.58 -10.95
CA LEU A 34 2.13 -6.83 -10.95
C LEU A 34 1.39 -7.96 -11.69
N LYS A 35 0.06 -8.09 -11.51
CA LYS A 35 -0.76 -9.06 -12.26
C LYS A 35 -0.74 -8.78 -13.77
N ASP A 36 -0.89 -7.53 -14.18
CA ASP A 36 -0.84 -7.15 -15.60
C ASP A 36 0.50 -7.57 -16.24
N PHE A 37 1.61 -7.43 -15.50
CA PHE A 37 2.93 -7.88 -15.96
C PHE A 37 3.03 -9.41 -16.10
N ASP A 38 2.49 -10.18 -15.15
CA ASP A 38 2.50 -11.65 -15.19
C ASP A 38 1.63 -12.17 -16.35
N GLU A 39 0.44 -11.60 -16.56
CA GLU A 39 -0.45 -11.98 -17.67
C GLU A 39 0.17 -11.69 -19.04
N HIS A 40 0.87 -10.56 -19.19
CA HIS A 40 1.63 -10.26 -20.42
C HIS A 40 2.84 -11.18 -20.63
N SER A 41 3.41 -11.75 -19.56
CA SER A 41 4.50 -12.73 -19.68
C SER A 41 4.02 -14.11 -20.15
N LEU A 42 2.76 -14.46 -19.92
CA LEU A 42 2.19 -15.77 -20.27
C LEU A 42 1.64 -15.84 -21.71
N GLN A 43 1.55 -14.71 -22.43
CA GLN A 43 1.08 -14.68 -23.83
C GLN A 43 2.16 -15.03 -24.87
N VAL A 44 3.28 -15.62 -24.47
CA VAL A 44 4.38 -15.98 -25.38
C VAL A 44 4.65 -17.48 -25.33
N ASP A 45 3.75 -18.29 -25.88
CA ASP A 45 4.13 -19.46 -26.68
C ASP A 45 2.90 -20.11 -27.34
N ASP A 46 2.77 -19.88 -28.65
CA ASP A 46 2.63 -20.98 -29.62
C ASP A 46 2.77 -20.40 -31.03
N LYS A 47 3.94 -20.64 -31.63
CA LYS A 47 4.31 -20.44 -33.04
C LYS A 47 4.66 -19.02 -33.51
N LYS A 48 5.95 -18.92 -33.86
CA LYS A 48 6.68 -17.93 -34.70
C LYS A 48 7.48 -16.90 -33.90
N LYS A 49 8.74 -16.72 -34.33
CA LYS A 49 9.68 -15.69 -33.89
C LYS A 49 8.97 -14.34 -33.71
N ILE A 50 8.65 -13.98 -32.48
CA ILE A 50 8.21 -12.63 -32.14
C ILE A 50 9.46 -11.88 -31.70
N THR A 51 9.88 -10.90 -32.49
CA THR A 51 10.74 -9.82 -31.99
C THR A 51 9.90 -9.05 -30.98
N ILE A 52 10.07 -9.36 -29.68
CA ILE A 52 9.39 -8.65 -28.60
C ILE A 52 10.01 -7.26 -28.49
N LYS A 53 9.54 -6.32 -29.32
CA LYS A 53 9.63 -4.88 -29.08
C LYS A 53 8.32 -4.40 -28.47
N THR A 54 7.97 -4.94 -27.31
CA THR A 54 6.99 -4.31 -26.44
C THR A 54 7.65 -4.11 -25.11
N THR A 55 8.40 -3.01 -25.01
CA THR A 55 8.62 -2.38 -23.71
C THR A 55 7.25 -2.33 -23.02
N PRO A 56 7.07 -2.99 -21.88
CA PRO A 56 5.81 -2.94 -21.16
C PRO A 56 5.48 -1.46 -20.96
N LYS A 57 4.29 -1.02 -21.39
CA LYS A 57 3.90 0.39 -21.34
C LYS A 57 4.02 0.85 -19.89
N VAL A 58 5.13 1.52 -19.57
CA VAL A 58 5.35 2.15 -18.29
C VAL A 58 4.28 3.23 -18.18
N ASN A 59 3.22 2.92 -17.43
CA ASN A 59 2.09 3.80 -17.24
C ASN A 59 2.45 4.83 -16.16
N LYS A 60 1.91 6.06 -16.25
CA LYS A 60 2.02 7.10 -15.22
C LYS A 60 1.69 6.57 -13.82
N ASN A 61 0.83 5.55 -13.74
CA ASN A 61 0.47 4.85 -12.50
C ASN A 61 1.68 4.21 -11.80
N ILE A 62 2.66 3.67 -12.54
CA ILE A 62 3.86 3.05 -11.94
C ILE A 62 4.73 4.12 -11.27
N ALA A 63 4.97 5.23 -11.96
CA ALA A 63 5.75 6.35 -11.45
C ALA A 63 5.11 6.94 -10.17
N ASN A 64 3.79 7.13 -10.19
CA ASN A 64 3.04 7.64 -9.04
C ASN A 64 3.16 6.73 -7.81
N VAL A 65 3.03 5.42 -7.99
CA VAL A 65 3.07 4.46 -6.89
C VAL A 65 4.48 4.28 -6.33
N LEU A 66 5.49 4.31 -7.19
CA LEU A 66 6.90 4.29 -6.79
C LEU A 66 7.39 5.65 -6.26
N ASN A 67 6.59 6.70 -6.38
CA ASN A 67 6.93 8.07 -6.02
C ASN A 67 8.25 8.55 -6.67
N ILE A 68 8.37 8.29 -7.98
CA ILE A 68 9.48 8.72 -8.84
C ILE A 68 8.94 9.54 -10.01
N SER A 69 9.81 10.27 -10.71
CA SER A 69 9.35 10.99 -11.90
C SER A 69 8.96 10.02 -13.03
N TYR A 70 8.09 10.47 -13.95
CA TYR A 70 7.74 9.66 -15.11
C TYR A 70 8.97 9.34 -15.98
N GLU A 71 9.85 10.33 -16.15
CA GLU A 71 11.10 10.19 -16.90
C GLU A 71 12.03 9.15 -16.28
N GLU A 72 12.21 9.19 -14.96
CA GLU A 72 12.97 8.17 -14.23
C GLU A 72 12.33 6.79 -14.42
N CYS A 73 11.01 6.71 -14.34
CA CYS A 73 10.28 5.45 -14.45
C CYS A 73 10.43 4.79 -15.83
N VAL A 74 10.39 5.56 -16.91
CA VAL A 74 10.53 5.06 -18.30
C VAL A 74 11.94 4.56 -18.58
N ASN A 75 12.94 5.14 -17.91
CA ASN A 75 14.35 4.77 -18.08
C ASN A 75 14.77 3.54 -17.25
N LEU A 76 13.92 3.03 -16.36
CA LEU A 76 14.24 1.86 -15.53
C LEU A 76 13.97 0.54 -16.28
N PRO A 77 14.87 -0.46 -16.17
CA PRO A 77 14.60 -1.79 -16.68
C PRO A 77 13.38 -2.42 -15.99
N THR A 78 12.58 -3.20 -16.73
CA THR A 78 11.39 -3.88 -16.20
C THR A 78 11.66 -4.68 -14.93
N LYS A 79 12.77 -5.44 -14.88
CA LYS A 79 13.17 -6.21 -13.69
C LYS A 79 13.37 -5.32 -12.45
N ILE A 80 13.90 -4.11 -12.64
CA ILE A 80 14.09 -3.13 -11.57
C ILE A 80 12.74 -2.54 -11.15
N ILE A 81 11.87 -2.23 -12.10
CA ILE A 81 10.50 -1.76 -11.82
C ILE A 81 9.73 -2.79 -10.97
N LEU A 82 9.74 -4.07 -11.38
CA LEU A 82 9.07 -5.16 -10.66
C LEU A 82 9.63 -5.32 -9.23
N LYS A 83 10.96 -5.28 -9.08
CA LYS A 83 11.60 -5.33 -7.76
C LYS A 83 11.16 -4.17 -6.88
N LYS A 84 11.21 -2.93 -7.40
CA LYS A 84 10.79 -1.73 -6.65
C LYS A 84 9.31 -1.77 -6.27
N LEU A 85 8.44 -2.25 -7.17
CA LEU A 85 7.01 -2.42 -6.89
C LEU A 85 6.78 -3.44 -5.76
N SER A 86 7.45 -4.58 -5.80
CA SER A 86 7.37 -5.61 -4.74
C SER A 86 7.85 -5.07 -3.39
N GLU A 87 8.97 -4.35 -3.36
CA GLU A 87 9.50 -3.71 -2.16
C GLU A 87 8.53 -2.67 -1.59
N GLU A 88 7.97 -1.81 -2.45
CA GLU A 88 7.02 -0.78 -2.02
C GLU A 88 5.69 -1.37 -1.52
N GLN A 89 5.23 -2.48 -2.12
CA GLN A 89 4.05 -3.23 -1.65
C GLN A 89 4.29 -3.77 -0.24
N LYS A 90 5.44 -4.41 -0.01
CA LYS A 90 5.82 -4.97 1.29
C LYS A 90 5.94 -3.86 2.35
N LYS A 91 6.60 -2.74 1.99
CA LYS A 91 6.74 -1.58 2.87
C LYS A 91 5.38 -0.99 3.24
N SER A 92 4.52 -0.75 2.25
CA SER A 92 3.18 -0.20 2.47
C SER A 92 2.33 -1.09 3.38
N LYS A 93 2.38 -2.42 3.16
CA LYS A 93 1.70 -3.41 4.00
C LYS A 93 2.20 -3.37 5.44
N ASN A 94 3.51 -3.29 5.64
CA ASN A 94 4.10 -3.21 6.97
C ASN A 94 3.65 -1.94 7.71
N VAL A 95 3.67 -0.78 7.04
CA VAL A 95 3.22 0.49 7.65
C VAL A 95 1.73 0.42 8.01
N ALA A 96 0.89 -0.12 7.14
CA ALA A 96 -0.54 -0.29 7.42
C ALA A 96 -0.77 -1.20 8.64
N MET A 97 -0.02 -2.31 8.74
CA MET A 97 -0.10 -3.24 9.87
C MET A 97 0.34 -2.58 11.19
N GLU A 98 1.41 -1.80 11.19
CA GLU A 98 1.85 -1.08 12.40
C GLU A 98 0.82 -0.05 12.84
N LYS A 99 0.25 0.73 11.91
CA LYS A 99 -0.84 1.68 12.24
C LYS A 99 -2.09 0.96 12.78
N LEU A 100 -2.44 -0.21 12.22
CA LEU A 100 -3.55 -1.03 12.70
C LEU A 100 -3.32 -1.57 14.12
N LYS A 101 -2.09 -1.98 14.44
CA LYS A 101 -1.70 -2.37 15.81
C LYS A 101 -1.89 -1.19 16.77
N PHE A 102 -1.43 0.00 16.39
CA PHE A 102 -1.64 1.21 17.21
C PHE A 102 -3.13 1.50 17.45
N ILE A 103 -3.97 1.44 16.41
CA ILE A 103 -5.43 1.62 16.56
C ILE A 103 -6.01 0.59 17.53
N THR A 104 -5.60 -0.67 17.41
CA THR A 104 -6.04 -1.76 18.30
C THR A 104 -5.68 -1.45 19.76
N THR A 105 -4.43 -1.06 20.03
CA THR A 105 -3.98 -0.71 21.38
C THR A 105 -4.74 0.48 21.97
N ILE A 106 -4.96 1.53 21.19
CA ILE A 106 -5.72 2.70 21.64
C ILE A 106 -7.17 2.31 21.92
N SER A 107 -7.79 1.53 21.03
CA SER A 107 -9.19 1.10 21.15
C SER A 107 -9.41 0.22 22.38
N GLN A 108 -8.49 -0.72 22.67
CA GLN A 108 -8.51 -1.54 23.88
C GLN A 108 -8.40 -0.68 25.15
N SER A 109 -7.50 0.31 25.15
CA SER A 109 -7.31 1.23 26.27
C SER A 109 -8.58 2.07 26.54
N LEU A 110 -9.24 2.54 25.48
CA LEU A 110 -10.50 3.28 25.58
C LEU A 110 -11.66 2.41 26.07
N LEU A 111 -11.75 1.17 25.58
CA LEU A 111 -12.76 0.20 26.01
C LEU A 111 -12.60 -0.12 27.51
N HIS A 112 -11.37 -0.39 27.96
CA HIS A 112 -11.10 -0.66 29.37
C HIS A 112 -11.53 0.51 30.27
N LEU A 113 -11.25 1.75 29.86
CA LEU A 113 -11.69 2.95 30.59
C LEU A 113 -13.22 3.08 30.64
N ALA A 114 -13.92 2.78 29.55
CA ALA A 114 -15.37 2.79 29.51
C ALA A 114 -15.94 1.75 30.49
N THR A 115 -15.40 0.53 30.49
CA THR A 115 -15.79 -0.53 31.43
C THR A 115 -15.59 -0.13 32.89
N ILE A 116 -14.50 0.56 33.23
CA ILE A 116 -14.28 1.07 34.59
C ILE A 116 -15.33 2.12 34.96
N ARG A 117 -15.65 3.05 34.04
CA ARG A 117 -16.65 4.11 34.31
C ARG A 117 -18.06 3.57 34.51
N HIS A 118 -18.44 2.49 33.82
CA HIS A 118 -19.77 1.88 33.91
C HIS A 118 -19.92 0.87 35.06
N LYS A 119 -18.83 0.45 35.71
CA LYS A 119 -18.86 -0.40 36.92
C LYS A 119 -18.90 0.40 38.24
N LYS A 120 -18.87 1.73 38.16
CA LYS A 120 -19.12 2.66 39.28
C LYS A 120 -20.53 3.25 39.14
#